data_AF-A0AAP8GFG3-F1
#
_entry.id   AF-A0AAP8GFG3-F1
#
_cell.length_a   1.000
_cell.length_b   1.000
_cell.length_c   1.000
_cell.angle_alpha   90.00
_cell.angle_beta   90.00
_cell.angle_gamma   90.00
#
_symmetry.space_group_name_H-M   'P 1'
#
loop_
_entity.id
_entity.type
_entity.pdbx_description
1 polymer ?
#
loop_
_entity_poly.entity_id
_entity_poly.type
_entity_poly.pdbx_seq_one_letter_code
_entity_poly.pdbx_strand_id
1 'polypeptide(L)'
;QYIDPKQPPFFFSVLLPIVFISAIIGILQYTKILPLIINVLGFLISKINGMGRLESYNAVAAAILGQSEVFISIKKQLPYIPKQRLYTLTASAMSTVSASIIGAY
;
A
#
# COMPACT_ATOMS: atom_id res chain seq x y z
N GLN A 1 33.53 -17.11 13.88
CA GLN A 1 32.13 -17.34 13.46
C GLN A 1 32.13 -17.32 11.95
N TYR A 2 32.22 -18.50 11.33
CA TYR A 2 32.41 -18.63 9.89
C TYR A 2 31.12 -18.28 9.16
N ILE A 3 31.20 -17.32 8.25
CA ILE A 3 30.12 -16.90 7.37
C ILE A 3 29.98 -17.99 6.31
N ASP A 4 28.86 -18.71 6.33
CA ASP A 4 28.52 -19.73 5.33
C ASP A 4 28.40 -19.08 3.93
N PRO A 5 29.21 -19.45 2.93
CA PRO A 5 29.18 -18.85 1.59
C PRO A 5 27.93 -19.22 0.77
N LYS A 6 27.06 -20.09 1.31
CA LYS A 6 25.78 -20.50 0.69
C LYS A 6 24.57 -19.72 1.22
N GLN A 7 24.74 -18.92 2.26
CA GLN A 7 23.67 -18.13 2.85
C GLN A 7 24.01 -16.65 2.69
N PRO A 8 23.53 -15.99 1.62
CA PRO A 8 23.73 -14.56 1.49
C PRO A 8 23.18 -13.89 2.77
N PRO A 9 23.91 -12.91 3.34
CA PRO A 9 23.45 -12.20 4.52
C PRO A 9 22.01 -11.73 4.33
N PHE A 10 21.14 -11.89 5.33
CA PHE A 10 19.75 -11.45 5.29
C PHE A 10 19.60 -10.03 4.67
N PHE A 11 20.58 -9.17 4.93
CA PHE A 11 20.73 -7.86 4.32
C PHE A 11 20.65 -7.86 2.78
N PHE A 12 21.41 -8.73 2.10
CA PHE A 12 21.41 -8.80 0.63
C PHE A 12 20.24 -9.59 0.07
N SER A 13 19.79 -10.62 0.79
CA SER A 13 18.74 -11.53 0.34
C SER A 13 17.33 -10.92 0.45
N VAL A 14 17.12 -10.06 1.45
CA VAL A 14 15.78 -9.54 1.79
C VAL A 14 15.76 -8.01 1.75
N LEU A 15 16.76 -7.34 2.32
CA LEU A 15 16.73 -5.88 2.43
C LEU A 15 16.97 -5.18 1.07
N LEU A 16 17.89 -5.69 0.25
CA LEU A 16 18.20 -5.12 -1.06
C LEU A 16 17.00 -5.18 -2.03
N PRO A 17 16.27 -6.31 -2.18
CA PRO A 17 15.03 -6.36 -2.95
C PRO A 17 13.95 -5.42 -2.41
N ILE A 18 13.75 -5.34 -1.09
CA ILE A 18 12.77 -4.43 -0.48
C ILE A 18 13.06 -2.98 -0.84
N VAL A 19 14.33 -2.54 -0.73
CA VAL A 19 14.74 -1.18 -1.08
C VAL A 19 14.55 -0.91 -2.58
N PHE A 20 14.86 -1.88 -3.44
CA PHE A 20 14.67 -1.76 -4.88
C PHE A 20 13.20 -1.62 -5.29
N ILE A 21 12.33 -2.49 -4.77
CA ILE A 21 10.88 -2.42 -5.02
C ILE A 21 10.29 -1.13 -4.45
N SER A 22 10.70 -0.72 -3.25
CA SER A 22 10.29 0.56 -2.64
C SER A 22 10.69 1.76 -3.50
N ALA A 23 11.90 1.77 -4.07
CA ALA A 23 12.34 2.83 -4.97
C ALA A 23 11.49 2.90 -6.26
N ILE A 24 11.16 1.75 -6.87
CA ILE A 24 10.28 1.69 -8.05
C ILE A 24 8.89 2.24 -7.72
N ILE A 25 8.30 1.79 -6.61
CA ILE A 25 6.98 2.24 -6.18
C ILE A 25 6.98 3.74 -5.89
N GLY A 26 8.03 4.25 -5.23
CA GLY A 26 8.23 5.68 -5.02
C GLY A 26 8.27 6.48 -6.32
N ILE A 27 8.93 5.97 -7.37
CA ILE A 27 8.94 6.60 -8.71
C ILE A 27 7.56 6.57 -9.36
N LEU A 28 6.84 5.43 -9.30
CA LEU A 28 5.48 5.28 -9.83
C LEU A 28 4.47 6.18 -9.10
N GLN A 29 4.70 6.44 -7.81
CA GLN A 29 3.89 7.35 -7.02
C GLN A 29 4.22 8.81 -7.29
N TYR A 30 5.50 9.16 -7.46
CA TYR A 30 5.93 10.50 -7.84
C TYR A 30 5.36 10.92 -9.20
N THR A 31 5.35 9.99 -10.17
CA THR A 31 4.75 10.19 -11.50
C THR A 31 3.22 10.22 -11.51
N LYS A 32 2.56 10.03 -10.35
CA LYS A 32 1.10 9.97 -10.17
C LYS A 32 0.37 8.88 -10.96
N ILE A 33 1.09 7.91 -11.53
CA ILE A 33 0.50 6.78 -12.26
C ILE A 33 -0.24 5.86 -11.27
N LEU A 34 0.39 5.60 -10.13
CA LEU A 34 -0.13 4.70 -9.10
C LEU A 34 -1.47 5.17 -8.49
N PRO A 35 -1.63 6.44 -8.05
CA PRO A 35 -2.94 6.94 -7.60
C PRO A 35 -3.99 6.98 -8.72
N LEU A 36 -3.60 7.08 -9.99
CA LEU A 36 -4.52 7.02 -11.13
C LEU A 36 -5.09 5.59 -11.28
N ILE A 37 -4.23 4.58 -11.23
CA ILE A 37 -4.60 3.15 -11.25
C ILE A 37 -5.51 2.82 -10.06
N ILE A 38 -5.15 3.27 -8.85
CA ILE A 38 -5.94 3.06 -7.63
C ILE A 38 -7.31 3.71 -7.73
N ASN A 39 -7.41 4.93 -8.28
CA ASN A 39 -8.70 5.58 -8.50
C ASN A 39 -9.58 4.81 -9.48
N VAL A 40 -9.00 4.29 -10.56
CA VAL A 40 -9.74 3.50 -11.57
C VAL A 40 -10.23 2.18 -10.96
N LEU A 41 -9.35 1.43 -10.29
CA LEU A 41 -9.71 0.17 -9.61
C LEU A 41 -10.70 0.39 -8.47
N GLY A 42 -10.48 1.40 -7.64
CA GLY A 42 -11.38 1.77 -6.55
C GLY A 42 -12.76 2.18 -7.03
N PHE A 43 -12.84 2.89 -8.16
CA PHE A 43 -14.11 3.20 -8.82
C PHE A 43 -14.80 1.95 -9.36
N LEU A 44 -14.05 1.04 -9.99
CA LEU A 44 -14.57 -0.22 -10.53
C LEU A 44 -15.15 -1.11 -9.42
N ILE A 45 -14.40 -1.26 -8.32
CA ILE A 45 -14.81 -2.06 -7.16
C ILE A 45 -15.98 -1.39 -6.43
N SER A 46 -15.99 -0.06 -6.28
CA SER A 46 -17.12 0.67 -5.68
C SER A 46 -18.41 0.48 -6.49
N LYS A 47 -18.29 0.43 -7.82
CA LYS A 47 -19.43 0.20 -8.72
C LYS A 47 -20.00 -1.22 -8.61
N ILE A 48 -19.18 -2.20 -8.25
CA ILE A 48 -19.59 -3.62 -8.10
C ILE A 48 -20.10 -3.91 -6.67
N ASN A 49 -19.40 -3.42 -5.63
CA ASN A 49 -19.73 -3.71 -4.23
C ASN A 49 -20.77 -2.77 -3.61
N GLY A 50 -21.09 -1.62 -4.24
CA GLY A 50 -21.98 -0.61 -3.65
C GLY A 50 -21.40 0.10 -2.40
N MET A 51 -20.15 -0.22 -2.03
CA MET A 51 -19.44 0.40 -0.91
C MET A 51 -19.06 1.85 -1.24
N GLY A 52 -18.94 2.69 -0.21
CA GLY A 52 -18.59 4.09 -0.37
C GLY A 52 -17.26 4.26 -1.12
N ARG A 53 -17.21 5.18 -2.09
CA ARG A 53 -16.01 5.45 -2.91
C ARG A 53 -14.71 5.57 -2.11
N LEU A 54 -14.79 6.13 -0.90
CA LEU A 54 -13.68 6.26 0.04
C LEU A 54 -13.16 4.92 0.59
N GLU A 55 -14.06 3.99 0.90
CA GLU A 55 -13.71 2.67 1.46
C GLU A 55 -13.11 1.77 0.38
N SER A 56 -13.71 1.75 -0.82
CA SER A 56 -13.16 1.00 -1.96
C SER A 56 -11.81 1.55 -2.43
N TYR A 57 -11.65 2.87 -2.46
CA TYR A 57 -10.35 3.50 -2.74
C TYR A 57 -9.31 3.10 -1.69
N ASN A 58 -9.63 3.20 -0.40
CA ASN A 58 -8.71 2.87 0.68
C ASN A 58 -8.30 1.40 0.68
N ALA A 59 -9.23 0.48 0.43
CA ALA A 59 -8.92 -0.95 0.37
C ALA A 59 -7.93 -1.29 -0.76
N VAL A 60 -8.16 -0.74 -1.96
CA VAL A 60 -7.25 -0.93 -3.10
C VAL A 60 -5.91 -0.26 -2.87
N ALA A 61 -5.94 0.98 -2.36
CA ALA A 61 -4.74 1.73 -2.06
C ALA A 61 -3.88 0.99 -1.01
N ALA A 62 -4.51 0.43 0.03
CA ALA A 62 -3.80 -0.25 1.12
C ALA A 62 -3.15 -1.56 0.68
N ALA A 63 -3.80 -2.29 -0.24
CA ALA A 63 -3.22 -3.50 -0.81
C ALA A 63 -2.00 -3.21 -1.70
N ILE A 64 -2.00 -2.10 -2.44
CA ILE A 64 -0.94 -1.79 -3.41
C ILE A 64 0.23 -1.03 -2.76
N LEU A 65 -0.08 0.01 -2.00
CA LEU A 65 0.90 0.96 -1.45
C LEU A 65 1.32 0.57 -0.02
N GLY A 66 0.35 0.11 0.77
CA GLY A 66 0.53 -0.17 2.19
C GLY A 66 0.06 1.00 3.06
N GLN A 67 0.05 0.75 4.37
CA GLN A 67 -0.61 1.60 5.37
C GLN A 67 -0.23 3.09 5.25
N SER A 68 1.06 3.43 5.27
CA SER A 68 1.54 4.81 5.36
C SER A 68 1.16 5.70 4.17
N GLU A 69 1.19 5.14 2.97
CA GLU A 69 0.97 5.88 1.72
C GLU A 69 -0.51 6.16 1.47
N VAL A 70 -1.39 5.24 1.89
CA VAL A 70 -2.84 5.47 1.86
C VAL A 70 -3.22 6.66 2.72
N PHE A 71 -2.72 6.71 3.96
CA PHE A 71 -2.98 7.83 4.87
C PHE A 71 -2.49 9.17 4.30
N ILE A 72 -1.35 9.18 3.61
CA ILE A 72 -0.85 10.37 2.92
C ILE A 72 -1.81 10.81 1.82
N SER A 73 -2.37 9.89 1.04
CA SER A 73 -3.33 10.20 -0.02
C SER A 73 -4.64 10.79 0.52
N ILE A 74 -5.12 10.33 1.67
CA ILE A 74 -6.37 10.80 2.29
C ILE A 74 -6.15 11.87 3.38
N LYS A 75 -4.91 12.34 3.58
CA LYS A 75 -4.52 13.30 4.63
C LYS A 75 -5.40 14.56 4.68
N LYS A 76 -5.79 15.08 3.52
CA LYS A 76 -6.66 16.28 3.41
C LYS A 76 -8.11 16.01 3.79
N GLN A 77 -8.57 14.77 3.67
CA GLN A 77 -9.95 14.36 3.98
C GLN A 77 -10.09 13.78 5.38
N LEU A 78 -9.00 13.32 5.99
CA LEU A 78 -8.93 12.81 7.36
C LEU A 78 -9.71 13.61 8.41
N PRO A 79 -9.59 14.97 8.49
CA PRO A 79 -10.32 15.75 9.49
C PRO A 79 -11.84 15.81 9.27
N TYR A 80 -12.32 15.44 8.09
CA TYR A 80 -13.74 15.45 7.72
C TYR A 80 -14.38 14.05 7.77
N ILE A 81 -13.60 13.01 8.12
CA ILE A 81 -14.09 11.62 8.19
C ILE A 81 -14.61 11.34 9.61
N PRO A 82 -15.83 10.79 9.77
CA PRO A 82 -16.36 10.43 11.08
C PRO A 82 -15.55 9.30 11.72
N LYS A 83 -15.47 9.31 13.06
CA LYS A 83 -14.63 8.38 13.84
C LYS A 83 -14.85 6.89 13.50
N GLN A 84 -16.10 6.48 13.25
CA GLN A 84 -16.41 5.10 12.87
C GLN A 84 -15.79 4.72 11.52
N ARG A 85 -15.83 5.62 10.53
CA ARG A 85 -15.18 5.37 9.23
C ARG A 85 -13.68 5.44 9.29
N LEU A 86 -13.13 6.32 10.12
CA LEU A 86 -11.69 6.36 10.31
C LEU A 86 -11.18 5.02 10.86
N TYR A 87 -11.92 4.42 11.81
CA TYR A 87 -11.61 3.11 12.36
C TYR A 87 -11.64 2.00 11.30
N THR A 88 -12.67 1.97 10.44
CA THR A 88 -12.75 0.95 9.38
C THR A 88 -11.63 1.11 8.35
N LEU A 89 -11.25 2.34 7.99
CA LEU A 89 -10.12 2.60 7.09
C LEU A 89 -8.79 2.13 7.68
N THR A 90 -8.56 2.40 8.97
CA THR A 90 -7.35 1.95 9.69
C THR A 90 -7.31 0.43 9.85
N ALA A 91 -8.42 -0.19 10.23
CA ALA A 91 -8.50 -1.64 10.43
C ALA A 91 -8.31 -2.39 9.09
N SER A 92 -8.91 -1.87 8.02
CA SER A 92 -8.69 -2.38 6.66
C SER A 92 -7.22 -2.27 6.26
N ALA A 93 -6.57 -1.13 6.50
CA ALA A 93 -5.18 -0.93 6.11
C ALA A 93 -4.21 -1.86 6.88
N MET A 94 -4.43 -2.06 8.18
CA MET A 94 -3.62 -2.98 9.00
C MET A 94 -3.86 -4.46 8.65
N SER A 95 -5.06 -4.81 8.18
CA SER A 95 -5.37 -6.18 7.77
C SER A 95 -4.72 -6.57 6.44
N THR A 96 -4.25 -5.62 5.63
CA THR A 96 -3.63 -5.86 4.32
C THR A 96 -2.12 -5.81 4.40
N VAL A 97 -1.47 -6.77 3.73
CA VAL A 97 -0.03 -6.71 3.43
C VAL A 97 0.15 -5.98 2.11
N SER A 98 1.11 -5.06 2.07
CA SER A 98 1.43 -4.30 0.85
C SER A 98 2.02 -5.22 -0.23
N ALA A 99 1.60 -5.05 -1.48
CA ALA A 99 2.12 -5.76 -2.64
C ALA A 99 3.66 -5.65 -2.76
N SER A 100 4.24 -4.55 -2.26
CA SER A 100 5.70 -4.35 -2.17
C SER A 100 6.40 -5.43 -1.34
N ILE A 101 5.75 -5.89 -0.27
CA ILE A 101 6.30 -6.91 0.64
C ILE A 101 6.12 -8.29 0.01
N ILE A 102 4.99 -8.54 -0.69
CA ILE A 102 4.75 -9.78 -1.42
C ILE A 102 5.76 -9.96 -2.56
N GLY A 103 6.12 -8.90 -3.29
CA GLY A 103 7.12 -8.98 -4.34
C GLY A 103 8.56 -9.15 -3.84
N ALA A 104 8.79 -8.93 -2.55
CA ALA A 104 10.10 -9.07 -1.92
C ALA A 104 10.30 -10.42 -1.20
N TYR A 105 9.23 -11.18 -0.99
CA TYR A 105 9.24 -12.51 -0.37
C TYR A 105 9.17 -13.60 -1.44
#